data_AF-A0A6J8CSR5-F1
#
_entry.id   AF-A0A6J8CSR5-F1
#
_cell.length_a   1.000
_cell.length_b   1.000
_cell.length_c   1.000
_cell.angle_alpha   90.00
_cell.angle_beta   90.00
_cell.angle_gamma   90.00
#
_symmetry.space_group_name_H-M   'P 1'
#
loop_
_entity.id
_entity.type
_entity.pdbx_description
1 polymer ?
#
loop_
_entity_poly.entity_id
_entity_poly.type
_entity_poly.pdbx_seq_one_letter_code
_entity_poly.pdbx_strand_id
1 'polypeptide(L)'
;MPSVNQKRHSSSGKTAGSPPSKDNIYNIHSLDSKRIVRSIQRQQSADKRNQLHEEIMKAYDRDKELFFRLIKFQRFSSSQFTHTLQTPDKEASTPDDMNELFKEYFANLAKTNANPFFDKEHDNLVKIDAKTIVKLCENEDITVQPVTSSEISKLISQLKKRKSGDVDGLTSEHLIYGGIALIDYLTTLINNIFNTKHIPAAIKKDF
;
A
#
# COMPACT_ATOMS: atom_id res chain seq x y z
N MET A 1 -56.56 -67.11 15.60
CA MET A 1 -55.15 -66.89 15.18
C MET A 1 -54.87 -65.40 15.20
N PRO A 2 -53.95 -64.89 16.05
CA PRO A 2 -53.76 -63.46 16.24
C PRO A 2 -52.71 -62.89 15.27
N SER A 3 -53.03 -61.70 14.74
CA SER A 3 -52.20 -60.91 13.83
C SER A 3 -50.96 -60.36 14.55
N VAL A 4 -49.78 -60.71 14.03
CA VAL A 4 -48.48 -60.25 14.52
C VAL A 4 -48.21 -58.87 13.91
N ASN A 5 -48.42 -57.84 14.72
CA ASN A 5 -48.18 -56.45 14.36
C ASN A 5 -46.69 -56.11 14.56
N GLN A 6 -45.89 -56.18 13.49
CA GLN A 6 -44.48 -55.79 13.53
C GLN A 6 -44.35 -54.26 13.53
N LYS A 7 -44.09 -53.69 14.70
CA LYS A 7 -43.62 -52.30 14.85
C LYS A 7 -42.29 -52.14 14.11
N ARG A 8 -42.32 -51.42 13.00
CA ARG A 8 -41.12 -50.93 12.31
C ARG A 8 -40.43 -49.91 13.20
N HIS A 9 -39.22 -50.23 13.66
CA HIS A 9 -38.31 -49.24 14.24
C HIS A 9 -37.97 -48.21 13.17
N SER A 10 -38.46 -46.99 13.33
CA SER A 10 -38.04 -45.83 12.57
C SER A 10 -36.56 -45.55 12.89
N SER A 11 -35.65 -45.84 11.97
CA SER A 11 -34.30 -45.30 12.02
C SER A 11 -34.41 -43.78 11.85
N SER A 12 -34.18 -43.04 12.93
CA SER A 12 -34.08 -41.59 12.87
C SER A 12 -32.90 -41.23 11.96
N GLY A 13 -33.21 -40.67 10.80
CA GLY A 13 -32.22 -40.14 9.87
C GLY A 13 -31.37 -39.10 10.60
N LYS A 14 -30.07 -39.39 10.74
CA LYS A 14 -29.11 -38.40 11.19
C LYS A 14 -29.02 -37.33 10.10
N THR A 15 -29.50 -36.13 10.40
CA THR A 15 -29.34 -34.95 9.55
C THR A 15 -27.85 -34.63 9.41
N ALA A 16 -27.38 -34.45 8.18
CA ALA A 16 -26.06 -33.90 7.92
C ALA A 16 -25.93 -32.55 8.66
N GLY A 17 -24.90 -32.41 9.50
CA GLY A 17 -24.65 -31.20 10.29
C GLY A 17 -25.00 -31.29 11.79
N SER A 18 -25.56 -32.39 12.29
CA SER A 18 -25.71 -32.57 13.74
C SER A 18 -24.33 -32.68 14.43
N PRO A 19 -24.11 -32.02 15.59
CA PRO A 19 -22.84 -32.10 16.30
C PRO A 19 -22.50 -33.58 16.58
N PRO A 20 -21.26 -34.03 16.32
CA PRO A 20 -20.87 -35.40 16.63
C PRO A 20 -21.06 -35.69 18.12
N SER A 21 -21.59 -36.87 18.43
CA SER A 21 -21.80 -37.31 19.82
C SER A 21 -20.55 -37.09 20.67
N LYS A 22 -20.73 -36.52 21.87
CA LYS A 22 -19.64 -36.23 22.82
C LYS A 22 -18.86 -37.49 23.23
N ASP A 23 -19.49 -38.66 23.12
CA ASP A 23 -18.93 -39.96 23.50
C ASP A 23 -18.36 -40.75 22.30
N ASN A 24 -18.26 -40.12 21.12
CA ASN A 24 -17.67 -40.78 19.95
C ASN A 24 -16.15 -40.89 20.11
N ILE A 25 -15.68 -42.10 20.44
CA ILE A 25 -14.27 -42.46 20.63
C ILE A 25 -13.38 -41.99 19.47
N TYR A 26 -13.86 -42.09 18.22
CA TYR A 26 -13.11 -41.64 17.04
C TYR A 26 -12.94 -40.12 16.99
N ASN A 27 -13.93 -39.36 17.46
CA ASN A 27 -13.87 -37.91 17.50
C ASN A 27 -12.93 -37.44 18.61
N ILE A 28 -12.96 -38.09 19.78
CA ILE A 28 -12.04 -37.84 20.89
C ILE A 28 -10.59 -38.08 20.42
N HIS A 29 -10.32 -39.24 19.80
CA HIS A 29 -9.00 -39.56 19.27
C HIS A 29 -8.53 -38.58 18.17
N SER A 30 -9.44 -38.13 17.30
CA SER A 30 -9.14 -37.11 16.28
C SER A 30 -8.77 -35.76 16.91
N LEU A 31 -9.51 -35.33 17.95
CA LEU A 31 -9.23 -34.09 18.66
C LEU A 31 -7.89 -34.14 19.39
N ASP A 32 -7.56 -35.26 20.05
CA ASP A 32 -6.28 -35.43 20.72
C ASP A 32 -5.11 -35.49 19.73
N SER A 33 -5.28 -36.19 18.61
CA SER A 33 -4.30 -36.17 17.51
C SER A 33 -4.07 -34.75 16.99
N LYS A 34 -5.12 -33.96 16.79
CA LYS A 34 -5.03 -32.54 16.38
C LYS A 34 -4.34 -31.67 17.44
N ARG A 35 -4.59 -31.92 18.73
CA ARG A 35 -3.91 -31.22 19.84
C ARG A 35 -2.42 -31.52 19.82
N ILE A 36 -2.03 -32.78 19.66
CA ILE A 36 -0.62 -33.21 19.57
C ILE A 36 0.06 -32.52 18.38
N VAL A 37 -0.55 -32.57 17.19
CA VAL A 37 0.00 -31.91 15.99
C VAL A 37 0.17 -30.41 16.20
N ARG A 38 -0.83 -29.72 16.77
CA ARG A 38 -0.72 -28.28 17.07
C ARG A 38 0.36 -28.00 18.10
N SER A 39 0.53 -28.86 19.11
CA SER A 39 1.59 -28.71 20.11
C SER A 39 2.96 -28.84 19.46
N ILE A 40 3.17 -29.85 18.63
CA ILE A 40 4.42 -30.06 17.88
C ILE A 40 4.69 -28.87 16.96
N GLN A 41 3.68 -28.39 16.23
CA GLN A 41 3.81 -27.21 15.38
C GLN A 41 4.21 -25.96 16.17
N ARG A 42 3.58 -25.71 17.32
CA ARG A 42 3.94 -24.58 18.20
C ARG A 42 5.38 -24.70 18.70
N GLN A 43 5.81 -25.90 19.07
CA GLN A 43 7.18 -26.17 19.50
C GLN A 43 8.17 -25.92 18.37
N GLN A 44 7.94 -26.50 17.18
CA GLN A 44 8.77 -26.25 16.00
C GLN A 44 8.82 -24.76 15.60
N SER A 45 7.71 -24.04 15.70
CA SER A 45 7.68 -22.60 15.46
C SER A 45 8.43 -21.80 16.54
N ALA A 46 8.41 -22.25 17.81
CA ALA A 46 9.22 -21.64 18.86
C ALA A 46 10.71 -21.92 18.64
N ASP A 47 11.08 -23.16 18.32
CA ASP A 47 12.47 -23.56 18.06
C ASP A 47 13.06 -22.79 16.89
N LYS A 48 12.32 -22.64 15.78
CA LYS A 48 12.75 -21.81 14.64
C LYS A 48 12.96 -20.34 15.02
N ARG A 49 12.12 -19.77 15.87
CA ARG A 49 12.29 -18.38 16.37
C ARG A 49 13.53 -18.26 17.23
N ASN A 50 13.80 -19.24 18.08
CA ASN A 50 15.00 -19.26 18.93
C ASN A 50 16.26 -19.41 18.08
N GLN A 51 16.27 -20.30 17.09
CA GLN A 51 17.38 -20.47 16.15
C GLN A 51 17.69 -19.17 15.39
N LEU A 52 16.66 -18.51 14.83
CA LEU A 52 16.84 -17.22 14.15
C LEU A 52 17.42 -16.15 15.09
N HIS A 53 16.97 -16.13 16.35
CA HIS A 53 17.50 -15.21 17.35
C HIS A 53 18.98 -15.46 17.64
N GLU A 54 19.39 -16.72 17.80
CA GLU A 54 20.80 -17.08 17.97
C GLU A 54 21.64 -16.69 16.75
N GLU A 55 21.13 -16.87 15.54
CA GLU A 55 21.81 -16.47 14.30
C GLU A 55 22.00 -14.95 14.23
N ILE A 56 20.99 -14.17 14.61
CA ILE A 56 21.09 -12.70 14.70
C ILE A 56 22.19 -12.30 15.69
N MET A 57 22.23 -12.94 16.87
CA MET A 57 23.23 -12.64 17.90
C MET A 57 24.64 -13.02 17.46
N LYS A 58 24.81 -14.14 16.75
CA LYS A 58 26.11 -14.55 16.18
C LYS A 58 26.57 -13.64 15.05
N ALA A 59 25.64 -13.12 14.24
CA ALA A 59 25.95 -12.24 13.11
C ALA A 59 26.29 -10.80 13.54
N TYR A 60 25.77 -10.34 14.69
CA TYR A 60 25.94 -8.97 15.19
C TYR A 60 27.40 -8.48 15.19
N ASP A 61 28.33 -9.30 15.70
CA ASP A 61 29.74 -8.91 15.81
C ASP A 61 30.58 -9.20 14.55
N ARG A 62 30.13 -10.10 13.68
CA ARG A 62 30.95 -10.66 12.58
C ARG A 62 30.56 -10.18 11.19
N ASP A 63 29.27 -9.96 10.95
CA ASP A 63 28.74 -9.65 9.62
C ASP A 63 27.52 -8.73 9.70
N LYS A 64 27.76 -7.43 9.50
CA LYS A 64 26.73 -6.39 9.53
C LYS A 64 25.67 -6.58 8.45
N GLU A 65 26.04 -7.09 7.27
CA GLU A 65 25.08 -7.28 6.18
C GLU A 65 24.12 -8.44 6.47
N LEU A 66 24.65 -9.55 6.95
CA LEU A 66 23.85 -10.69 7.39
C LEU A 66 22.95 -10.30 8.56
N PHE A 67 23.46 -9.56 9.54
CA PHE A 67 22.68 -9.06 10.67
C PHE A 67 21.46 -8.25 10.22
N PHE A 68 21.65 -7.23 9.38
CA PHE A 68 20.53 -6.42 8.89
C PHE A 68 19.57 -7.21 8.00
N ARG A 69 20.07 -8.21 7.26
CA ARG A 69 19.23 -9.12 6.47
C ARG A 69 18.34 -9.98 7.35
N LEU A 70 18.88 -10.56 8.43
CA LEU A 70 18.13 -11.38 9.38
C LEU A 70 17.10 -10.54 10.16
N ILE A 71 17.44 -9.31 10.55
CA ILE A 71 16.47 -8.37 11.15
C ILE A 71 15.34 -8.02 10.18
N LYS A 72 15.65 -7.77 8.90
CA LYS A 72 14.62 -7.54 7.88
C LYS A 72 13.71 -8.76 7.71
N PHE A 73 14.29 -9.96 7.71
CA PHE A 73 13.53 -11.22 7.63
C PHE A 73 12.58 -11.40 8.83
N GLN A 74 13.02 -11.07 10.05
CA GLN A 74 12.18 -11.08 11.25
C GLN A 74 11.04 -10.05 11.18
N ARG A 75 11.27 -8.90 10.54
CA ARG A 75 10.29 -7.82 10.39
C ARG A 75 9.28 -8.04 9.28
N PHE A 76 9.41 -9.09 8.46
CA PHE A 76 8.33 -9.53 7.59
C PHE A 76 7.20 -10.08 8.47
N SER A 77 6.41 -9.16 9.03
CA SER A 77 5.02 -9.43 9.37
C SER A 77 4.39 -10.03 8.11
N SER A 78 3.64 -11.13 8.24
CA SER A 78 2.71 -11.49 7.19
C SER A 78 1.88 -10.23 6.96
N SER A 79 2.05 -9.54 5.84
CA SER A 79 1.09 -8.51 5.47
C SER A 79 -0.21 -9.26 5.36
N GLN A 80 -1.04 -9.18 6.40
CA GLN A 80 -2.39 -9.66 6.29
C GLN A 80 -2.94 -8.81 5.17
N PHE A 81 -3.19 -9.45 4.04
CA PHE A 81 -3.84 -8.79 2.93
C PHE A 81 -5.26 -8.56 3.43
N THR A 82 -5.47 -7.42 4.07
CA THR A 82 -6.78 -7.04 4.57
C THR A 82 -7.57 -6.65 3.34
N HIS A 83 -8.38 -7.61 2.86
CA HIS A 83 -9.44 -7.36 1.89
C HIS A 83 -10.55 -6.45 2.46
N THR A 84 -10.34 -5.90 3.65
CA THR A 84 -11.23 -4.99 4.34
C THR A 84 -10.49 -3.71 4.71
N LEU A 85 -11.10 -2.59 4.36
CA LEU A 85 -10.68 -1.26 4.76
C LEU A 85 -11.44 -0.91 6.04
N GLN A 86 -10.71 -0.55 7.10
CA GLN A 86 -11.29 -0.24 8.41
C GLN A 86 -10.98 1.22 8.78
N THR A 87 -12.03 1.94 9.16
CA THR A 87 -11.98 3.23 9.87
C THR A 87 -12.55 3.03 11.28
N PRO A 88 -12.37 3.97 12.22
CA PRO A 88 -12.89 3.82 13.59
C PRO A 88 -14.39 3.46 13.66
N ASP A 89 -15.17 3.92 12.67
CA ASP A 89 -16.62 3.83 12.67
C ASP A 89 -17.19 2.84 11.63
N LYS A 90 -16.41 2.44 10.62
CA LYS A 90 -16.90 1.67 9.46
C LYS A 90 -15.86 0.69 8.90
N GLU A 91 -16.34 -0.43 8.38
CA GLU A 91 -15.56 -1.43 7.65
C GLU A 91 -16.16 -1.65 6.25
N ALA A 92 -15.31 -1.72 5.22
CA ALA A 92 -15.70 -1.93 3.83
C ALA A 92 -14.94 -3.11 3.21
N SER A 93 -15.65 -4.07 2.63
CA SER A 93 -15.05 -5.28 2.02
C SER A 93 -15.22 -5.35 0.49
N THR A 94 -16.17 -4.60 -0.08
CA THR A 94 -16.39 -4.56 -1.52
C THR A 94 -15.69 -3.36 -2.16
N PRO A 95 -15.31 -3.42 -3.45
CA PRO A 95 -14.64 -2.31 -4.13
C PRO A 95 -15.44 -0.99 -4.10
N ASP A 96 -16.76 -1.08 -4.23
CA ASP A 96 -17.65 0.09 -4.22
C ASP A 96 -17.72 0.71 -2.82
N ASP A 97 -17.90 -0.12 -1.78
CA ASP A 97 -17.89 0.35 -0.38
C ASP A 97 -16.53 0.96 0.00
N MET A 98 -15.43 0.39 -0.50
CA MET A 98 -14.09 0.92 -0.28
C MET A 98 -13.93 2.31 -0.91
N ASN A 99 -14.41 2.50 -2.13
CA ASN A 99 -14.36 3.79 -2.80
C ASN A 99 -15.19 4.85 -2.06
N GLU A 100 -16.38 4.49 -1.56
CA GLU A 100 -17.20 5.39 -0.76
C GLU A 100 -16.51 5.74 0.57
N LEU A 101 -15.95 4.76 1.27
CA LEU A 101 -15.25 4.95 2.52
C LEU A 101 -13.99 5.81 2.34
N PHE A 102 -13.25 5.60 1.25
CA PHE A 102 -12.12 6.45 0.86
C PHE A 102 -12.58 7.89 0.60
N LYS A 103 -13.63 8.07 -0.21
CA LYS A 103 -14.18 9.39 -0.53
C LYS A 103 -14.62 10.13 0.73
N GLU A 104 -15.31 9.46 1.63
CA GLU A 104 -15.76 10.03 2.91
C GLU A 104 -14.58 10.40 3.81
N TYR A 105 -13.61 9.51 3.95
CA TYR A 105 -12.41 9.74 4.75
C TYR A 105 -11.64 10.99 4.28
N PHE A 106 -11.34 11.07 2.99
CA PHE A 106 -10.60 12.20 2.43
C PHE A 106 -11.43 13.49 2.38
N ALA A 107 -12.75 13.40 2.18
CA ALA A 107 -13.63 14.56 2.32
C ALA A 107 -13.60 15.10 3.76
N ASN A 108 -13.54 14.23 4.77
CA ASN A 108 -13.44 14.65 6.17
C ASN A 108 -12.07 15.24 6.52
N LEU A 109 -10.98 14.76 5.91
CA LEU A 109 -9.67 15.40 6.02
C LEU A 109 -9.62 16.77 5.35
N ALA A 110 -10.31 16.94 4.21
CA ALA A 110 -10.34 18.18 3.45
C ALA A 110 -11.27 19.24 4.07
N LYS A 111 -12.26 18.83 4.88
CA LYS A 111 -13.05 19.77 5.67
C LYS A 111 -12.09 20.47 6.64
N THR A 112 -12.05 21.80 6.54
CA THR A 112 -11.35 22.64 7.50
C THR A 112 -11.99 22.39 8.86
N ASN A 113 -11.40 21.49 9.65
CA ASN A 113 -11.83 21.32 11.02
C ASN A 113 -11.65 22.69 11.67
N ALA A 114 -12.75 23.32 12.03
CA ALA A 114 -12.78 24.46 12.94
C ALA A 114 -12.40 23.95 14.32
N ASN A 115 -11.20 23.37 14.43
CA ASN A 115 -10.62 22.95 15.68
C ASN A 115 -10.43 24.25 16.47
N PRO A 116 -11.07 24.43 17.63
CA PRO A 116 -10.88 25.63 18.45
C PRO A 116 -9.43 25.77 18.95
N PHE A 117 -8.62 24.72 18.82
CA PHE A 117 -7.17 24.71 19.05
C PHE A 117 -6.32 24.87 17.78
N PHE A 118 -6.92 25.15 16.62
CA PHE A 118 -6.16 25.46 15.42
C PHE A 118 -5.41 26.78 15.64
N ASP A 119 -4.08 26.69 15.61
CA ASP A 119 -3.20 27.78 15.96
C ASP A 119 -3.30 28.90 14.91
N LYS A 120 -4.08 29.93 15.24
CA LYS A 120 -4.24 31.13 14.40
C LYS A 120 -2.93 31.87 14.22
N GLU A 121 -1.97 31.72 15.14
CA GLU A 121 -0.64 32.30 14.99
C GLU A 121 0.14 31.53 13.92
N HIS A 122 0.05 30.20 13.89
CA HIS A 122 0.65 29.38 12.84
C HIS A 122 0.10 29.70 11.44
N ASP A 123 -1.22 29.85 11.28
CA ASP A 123 -1.82 30.23 9.98
C ASP A 123 -1.34 31.61 9.51
N ASN A 124 -1.19 32.56 10.44
CA ASN A 124 -0.64 33.87 10.13
C ASN A 124 0.85 33.79 9.75
N LEU A 125 1.64 32.96 10.43
CA LEU A 125 3.04 32.72 10.08
C LEU A 125 3.17 32.12 8.68
N VAL A 126 2.39 31.09 8.35
CA VAL A 126 2.38 30.48 7.00
C VAL A 126 2.03 31.51 5.93
N LYS A 127 1.05 32.38 6.18
CA LYS A 127 0.70 33.47 5.25
C LYS A 127 1.82 34.50 5.09
N ILE A 128 2.53 34.83 6.17
CA ILE A 128 3.67 35.74 6.14
C ILE A 128 4.83 35.11 5.36
N ASP A 129 5.13 33.84 5.61
CA ASP A 129 6.19 33.10 4.92
C ASP A 129 5.90 33.00 3.42
N ALA A 130 4.67 32.61 3.05
CA ALA A 130 4.26 32.56 1.66
C ALA A 130 4.41 33.93 0.96
N LYS A 131 3.98 35.02 1.61
CA LYS A 131 4.15 36.38 1.08
C LYS A 131 5.62 36.77 0.97
N THR A 132 6.45 36.35 1.92
CA THR A 132 7.88 36.65 1.93
C THR A 132 8.58 35.91 0.80
N ILE A 133 8.27 34.64 0.60
CA ILE A 133 8.78 33.84 -0.53
C ILE A 133 8.38 34.47 -1.86
N VAL A 134 7.11 34.84 -2.04
CA VAL A 134 6.64 35.50 -3.28
C VAL A 134 7.43 36.79 -3.52
N LYS A 135 7.58 37.65 -2.51
CA LYS A 135 8.36 38.88 -2.63
C LYS A 135 9.84 38.63 -2.95
N LEU A 136 10.45 37.60 -2.36
CA LEU A 136 11.84 37.24 -2.67
C LEU A 136 11.96 36.78 -4.13
N CYS A 137 11.04 35.93 -4.59
CA CYS A 137 11.01 35.46 -5.97
C CYS A 137 10.67 36.55 -6.99
N GLU A 138 9.86 37.56 -6.63
CA GLU A 138 9.55 38.70 -7.50
C GLU A 138 10.72 39.68 -7.62
N ASN A 139 11.54 39.81 -6.58
CA ASN A 139 12.68 40.74 -6.54
C ASN A 139 13.97 40.14 -7.12
N GLU A 140 14.07 38.81 -7.22
CA GLU A 140 15.19 38.16 -7.89
C GLU A 140 14.89 38.03 -9.39
N ASP A 141 15.62 38.79 -10.21
CA ASP A 141 15.73 38.53 -11.65
C ASP A 141 16.58 37.25 -11.85
N ILE A 142 15.96 36.10 -11.59
CA ILE A 142 16.57 34.80 -11.84
C ILE A 142 16.68 34.63 -13.35
N THR A 143 17.89 34.86 -13.86
CA THR A 143 18.26 34.54 -15.23
C THR A 143 18.41 33.02 -15.34
N VAL A 144 17.32 32.35 -15.71
CA VAL A 144 17.34 30.90 -15.95
C VAL A 144 18.19 30.64 -17.19
N GLN A 145 19.24 29.82 -17.02
CA GLN A 145 20.06 29.40 -18.14
C GLN A 145 19.24 28.53 -19.11
N PRO A 146 19.41 28.69 -20.43
CA PRO A 146 18.71 27.87 -21.41
C PRO A 146 19.13 26.41 -21.27
N VAL A 147 18.15 25.52 -21.36
CA VAL A 147 18.32 24.07 -21.27
C VAL A 147 18.88 23.55 -22.58
N THR A 148 19.80 22.59 -22.48
CA THR A 148 20.46 21.95 -23.62
C THR A 148 19.85 20.59 -23.95
N SER A 149 19.91 20.17 -25.22
CA SER A 149 19.41 18.85 -25.65
C SER A 149 20.10 17.68 -24.93
N SER A 150 21.36 17.85 -24.49
CA SER A 150 22.09 16.84 -23.72
C SER A 150 21.54 16.64 -22.32
N GLU A 151 21.11 17.72 -21.65
CA GLU A 151 20.45 17.67 -20.34
C GLU A 151 19.10 16.96 -20.45
N ILE A 152 18.28 17.31 -21.46
CA ILE A 152 17.00 16.65 -21.70
C ILE A 152 17.19 15.16 -22.00
N SER A 153 18.14 14.82 -22.86
CA SER A 153 18.48 13.43 -23.17
C SER A 153 18.88 12.64 -21.91
N LYS A 154 19.70 13.23 -21.05
CA LYS A 154 20.10 12.63 -19.76
C LYS A 154 18.89 12.43 -18.85
N LEU A 155 18.00 13.41 -18.72
CA LEU A 155 16.80 13.29 -17.90
C LEU A 155 15.84 12.22 -18.41
N ILE A 156 15.62 12.16 -19.72
CA ILE A 156 14.77 11.12 -20.35
C ILE A 156 15.35 9.72 -20.09
N SER A 157 16.68 9.55 -20.16
CA SER A 157 17.33 8.26 -19.89
C SER A 157 17.15 7.76 -18.45
N GLN A 158 16.88 8.66 -17.51
CA GLN A 158 16.67 8.36 -16.10
C GLN A 158 15.21 8.02 -15.75
N LEU A 159 14.29 8.16 -16.71
CA LEU A 159 12.89 7.81 -16.48
C LEU A 159 12.72 6.33 -16.16
N LYS A 160 11.89 6.03 -15.15
CA LYS A 160 11.56 4.65 -14.77
C LYS A 160 10.71 4.01 -15.86
N LYS A 161 11.18 2.88 -16.37
CA LYS A 161 10.46 2.03 -17.33
C LYS A 161 9.31 1.28 -16.64
N ARG A 162 8.36 0.80 -17.44
CA ARG A 162 7.20 0.00 -17.05
C ARG A 162 6.30 0.70 -16.04
N LYS A 163 6.15 2.02 -16.20
CA LYS A 163 5.14 2.78 -15.48
C LYS A 163 3.84 2.74 -16.26
N SER A 164 2.72 2.76 -15.53
CA SER A 164 1.40 2.88 -16.14
C SER A 164 1.35 4.15 -16.98
N GLY A 165 0.70 4.05 -18.13
CA GLY A 165 0.47 5.22 -18.98
C GLY A 165 -0.57 6.16 -18.39
N ASP A 166 -0.60 7.37 -18.93
CA ASP A 166 -1.61 8.36 -18.58
C ASP A 166 -2.98 8.04 -19.23
N VAL A 167 -3.98 8.91 -19.06
CA VAL A 167 -5.30 8.83 -19.71
C VAL A 167 -5.21 8.69 -21.23
N ASP A 168 -4.17 9.28 -21.84
CA ASP A 168 -3.90 9.18 -23.29
C ASP A 168 -3.02 7.97 -23.67
N GLY A 169 -2.65 7.13 -22.71
CA GLY A 169 -1.79 5.96 -22.92
C GLY A 169 -0.31 6.29 -23.11
N LEU A 170 0.11 7.54 -22.89
CA LEU A 170 1.51 7.93 -22.92
C LEU A 170 2.28 7.31 -21.75
N THR A 171 3.34 6.58 -22.08
CA THR A 171 4.24 5.93 -21.11
C THR A 171 5.66 6.47 -21.20
N SER A 172 6.48 6.23 -20.17
CA SER A 172 7.90 6.60 -20.16
C SER A 172 8.67 6.07 -21.39
N GLU A 173 8.29 4.90 -21.92
CA GLU A 173 8.91 4.29 -23.10
C GLU A 173 8.77 5.18 -24.34
N HIS A 174 7.63 5.86 -24.52
CA HIS A 174 7.42 6.75 -25.65
C HIS A 174 8.41 7.93 -25.63
N LEU A 175 8.75 8.42 -24.44
CA LEU A 175 9.75 9.47 -24.27
C LEU A 175 11.17 8.92 -24.48
N ILE A 176 11.47 7.75 -23.91
CA ILE A 176 12.79 7.11 -24.03
C ILE A 176 13.12 6.73 -25.47
N TYR A 177 12.15 6.25 -26.23
CA TYR A 177 12.33 5.79 -27.62
C TYR A 177 11.94 6.83 -28.67
N GLY A 178 11.50 8.03 -28.26
CA GLY A 178 11.08 9.10 -29.17
C GLY A 178 12.21 9.72 -30.01
N GLY A 179 13.46 9.41 -29.69
CA GLY A 179 14.63 9.81 -30.48
C GLY A 179 14.96 11.31 -30.42
N ILE A 180 15.85 11.74 -31.32
CA ILE A 180 16.43 13.09 -31.31
C ILE A 180 15.37 14.17 -31.59
N ALA A 181 14.45 13.91 -32.52
CA ALA A 181 13.41 14.87 -32.89
C ALA A 181 12.51 15.26 -31.70
N LEU A 182 12.16 14.29 -30.84
CA LEU A 182 11.40 14.56 -29.62
C LEU A 182 12.22 15.37 -28.62
N ILE A 183 13.51 15.05 -28.45
CA ILE A 183 14.41 15.76 -27.54
C ILE A 183 14.54 17.23 -27.96
N ASP A 184 14.72 17.51 -29.24
CA ASP A 184 14.85 18.88 -29.74
C ASP A 184 13.54 19.66 -29.57
N TYR A 185 12.40 19.02 -29.81
CA TYR A 185 11.09 19.62 -29.57
C TYR A 185 10.88 19.96 -28.08
N LEU A 186 11.17 19.03 -27.17
CA LEU A 186 11.05 19.25 -25.73
C LEU A 186 12.00 20.35 -25.24
N THR A 187 13.23 20.38 -25.76
CA THR A 187 14.22 21.42 -25.43
C THR A 187 13.71 22.79 -25.85
N THR A 188 13.17 22.90 -27.07
CA THR A 188 12.58 24.14 -27.59
C THR A 188 11.37 24.57 -26.77
N LEU A 189 10.48 23.63 -26.43
CA LEU A 189 9.29 23.89 -25.62
C LEU A 189 9.67 24.44 -24.24
N ILE A 190 10.62 23.80 -23.54
CA ILE A 190 11.05 24.22 -22.20
C ILE A 190 11.71 25.60 -22.23
N ASN A 191 12.60 25.83 -23.19
CA ASN A 191 13.25 27.14 -23.34
C ASN A 191 12.24 28.23 -23.67
N ASN A 192 11.20 27.93 -24.46
CA ASN A 192 10.11 28.87 -24.71
C ASN A 192 9.30 29.17 -23.43
N ILE A 193 9.05 28.18 -22.57
CA ILE A 193 8.39 28.40 -21.28
C ILE A 193 9.24 29.32 -20.39
N PHE A 194 10.55 29.10 -20.33
CA PHE A 194 11.47 29.94 -19.55
C PHE A 194 11.54 31.37 -20.09
N ASN A 195 11.60 31.54 -21.41
CA ASN A 195 11.65 32.86 -22.05
C ASN A 195 10.35 33.64 -21.89
N THR A 196 9.20 32.98 -22.07
CA THR A 196 7.88 33.64 -21.98
C THR A 196 7.34 33.76 -20.56
N LYS A 197 7.98 33.07 -19.60
CA LYS A 197 7.49 32.89 -18.22
C LYS A 197 6.03 32.40 -18.17
N HIS A 198 5.58 31.70 -19.23
CA HIS A 198 4.18 31.29 -19.41
C HIS A 198 4.09 29.80 -19.71
N ILE A 199 3.30 29.08 -18.91
CA ILE A 199 3.02 27.66 -19.10
C ILE A 199 1.71 27.51 -19.89
N PRO A 200 1.70 26.82 -21.06
CA PRO A 200 0.50 26.56 -21.83
C PRO A 200 -0.64 25.94 -21.01
N ALA A 201 -1.87 26.40 -21.23
CA ALA A 201 -3.04 25.91 -20.49
C ALA A 201 -3.30 24.41 -20.69
N ALA A 202 -2.89 23.85 -21.84
CA ALA A 202 -2.96 22.42 -22.11
C ALA A 202 -2.16 21.60 -21.09
N ILE A 203 -0.99 22.10 -20.65
CA ILE A 203 -0.17 21.42 -19.64
C ILE A 203 -0.80 21.55 -18.25
N LYS A 204 -1.51 22.65 -17.97
CA LYS A 204 -2.11 22.90 -16.64
C LYS A 204 -3.37 22.09 -16.35
N LYS A 205 -4.02 21.51 -17.36
CA LYS A 205 -5.33 20.87 -17.19
C LYS A 205 -5.27 19.53 -16.43
N ASP A 206 -4.10 18.89 -16.44
CA ASP A 206 -3.90 17.54 -15.91
C ASP A 206 -3.05 17.51 -14.63
N PHE A 207 -2.68 18.68 -14.10
CA PHE A 207 -2.04 18.88 -12.79
C PHE A 207 -3.03 19.48 -11.79
#